data_AF-A0A8R7RCS1-F1
#
_entry.id   AF-A0A8R7RCS1-F1
#
_cell.length_a   1.000
_cell.length_b   1.000
_cell.length_c   1.000
_cell.angle_alpha   90.00
_cell.angle_beta   90.00
_cell.angle_gamma   90.00
#
_symmetry.space_group_name_H-M   'P 1'
#
loop_
_entity.id
_entity.type
_entity.pdbx_description
1 polymer ?
#
loop_
_entity_poly.entity_id
_entity_poly.type
_entity_poly.pdbx_seq_one_letter_code
_entity_poly.pdbx_strand_id
1 'polypeptide(L)'
;MRTEVIKANTIDEAVEGILDELKYTRGKENVIYFDGWDGLGASAVVQAVAQQLASNEKKWQWGLQFEQVIHIDCSKWESTRAVQREIAEQLKLPNQVMQMFGKQDEEDDFNGITDQQSRAGIAEVAIEIQRSIQGSRFLLVLHNGSNE
;
A
#
# COMPACT_ATOMS: atom_id res chain seq x y z
N MET A 1 -11.49 -17.54 5.33
CA MET A 1 -10.22 -16.84 5.60
C MET A 1 -9.38 -17.77 6.46
N ARG A 2 -8.10 -18.01 6.12
CA ARG A 2 -7.17 -18.78 6.96
C ARG A 2 -6.67 -17.85 8.05
N THR A 3 -6.64 -18.33 9.29
CA THR A 3 -6.11 -17.57 10.43
C THR A 3 -4.80 -18.22 10.87
N GLU A 4 -3.74 -17.42 10.95
CA GLU A 4 -2.44 -17.84 11.44
C GLU A 4 -2.10 -17.08 12.73
N VAL A 5 -1.47 -17.77 13.68
CA VAL A 5 -1.07 -17.19 14.96
C VAL A 5 0.45 -17.03 14.96
N ILE A 6 0.91 -15.79 14.88
CA ILE A 6 2.33 -15.44 15.04
C ILE A 6 2.60 -15.23 16.53
N LYS A 7 3.36 -16.14 17.14
CA LYS A 7 3.82 -15.95 18.53
C LYS A 7 5.02 -15.03 18.53
N ALA A 8 4.82 -13.79 18.96
CA ALA A 8 5.85 -12.78 19.07
C ALA A 8 5.72 -12.02 20.40
N ASN A 9 6.84 -11.75 21.05
CA ASN A 9 6.93 -10.93 22.26
C ASN A 9 7.45 -9.51 21.97
N THR A 10 7.90 -9.25 20.74
CA THR A 10 8.44 -7.97 20.29
C THR A 10 7.93 -7.60 18.91
N ILE A 11 8.02 -6.31 18.54
CA ILE A 11 7.72 -5.83 17.19
C ILE A 11 8.60 -6.54 16.16
N ASP A 12 9.89 -6.69 16.45
CA ASP A 12 10.83 -7.34 15.53
C ASP A 12 10.45 -8.80 15.28
N GLU A 13 10.12 -9.56 16.33
CA GLU A 13 9.63 -10.95 16.19
C GLU A 13 8.32 -11.02 15.38
N ALA A 14 7.41 -10.07 15.57
CA ALA A 14 6.16 -10.02 14.80
C ALA A 14 6.42 -9.69 13.33
N VAL A 15 7.33 -8.75 13.04
CA VAL A 15 7.76 -8.41 11.68
C VAL A 15 8.36 -9.63 10.98
N GLU A 16 9.26 -10.37 11.64
CA GLU A 16 9.86 -11.58 11.09
C GLU A 16 8.81 -12.64 10.75
N GLY A 17 7.82 -12.85 11.64
CA GLY A 17 6.71 -13.78 11.39
C GLY A 17 5.88 -13.40 10.17
N ILE A 18 5.55 -12.11 10.01
CA ILE A 18 4.80 -11.62 8.83
C ILE A 18 5.64 -11.81 7.55
N LEU A 19 6.93 -11.47 7.59
CA LEU A 19 7.82 -11.64 6.44
C LEU A 19 7.94 -13.11 6.05
N ASP A 20 7.95 -14.03 7.00
CA ASP A 20 7.96 -15.47 6.73
C ASP A 20 6.67 -15.95 6.06
N GLU A 21 5.49 -15.54 6.55
CA GLU A 21 4.21 -15.82 5.91
C GLU A 21 4.13 -15.29 4.47
N LEU A 22 4.68 -14.09 4.22
CA LEU A 22 4.74 -13.51 2.87
C LEU A 22 5.60 -14.34 1.89
N LYS A 23 6.59 -15.11 2.35
CA LYS A 23 7.39 -16.00 1.48
C LYS A 23 6.55 -17.15 0.92
N TYR A 24 5.72 -17.74 1.77
CA TYR A 24 4.92 -18.93 1.42
C TYR A 24 3.59 -18.57 0.77
N THR A 25 3.23 -17.29 0.81
CA THR A 25 2.15 -16.71 0.04
C THR A 25 2.46 -16.84 -1.46
N ARG A 26 1.92 -17.90 -2.10
CA ARG A 26 2.13 -18.24 -3.52
C ARG A 26 0.87 -18.15 -4.38
N GLY A 27 -0.30 -17.87 -3.79
CA GLY A 27 -1.55 -17.65 -4.52
C GLY A 27 -1.52 -16.33 -5.32
N LYS A 28 -2.36 -16.22 -6.36
CA LYS A 28 -2.45 -15.01 -7.21
C LYS A 28 -2.89 -13.77 -6.43
N GLU A 29 -3.74 -13.95 -5.41
CA GLU A 29 -4.33 -12.87 -4.62
C GLU A 29 -4.42 -13.35 -3.18
N ASN A 30 -3.67 -12.72 -2.28
CA ASN A 30 -3.72 -13.02 -0.85
C ASN A 30 -3.87 -11.71 -0.09
N VAL A 31 -4.85 -11.66 0.81
CA VAL A 31 -5.08 -10.55 1.71
C VAL A 31 -4.76 -11.05 3.11
N ILE A 32 -3.81 -10.38 3.77
CA ILE A 32 -3.44 -10.65 5.16
C ILE A 32 -3.96 -9.47 5.98
N TYR A 33 -4.74 -9.78 7.00
CA TYR A 33 -5.13 -8.82 8.03
C TYR A 33 -4.31 -9.12 9.29
N PHE A 34 -3.70 -8.08 9.87
CA PHE A 34 -2.89 -8.19 11.07
C PHE A 34 -3.55 -7.34 12.17
N ASP A 35 -3.95 -7.99 13.26
CA ASP A 35 -4.67 -7.40 14.39
C ASP A 35 -3.78 -7.12 15.62
N GLY A 36 -2.50 -7.49 15.58
CA GLY A 36 -1.55 -7.24 16.66
C GLY A 36 -1.79 -8.09 17.90
N TRP A 37 -1.39 -7.56 19.06
CA TRP A 37 -1.62 -8.21 20.36
C TRP A 37 -2.96 -7.75 20.92
N ASP A 38 -4.04 -8.46 20.57
CA ASP A 38 -5.41 -8.12 20.97
C ASP A 38 -5.80 -6.67 20.61
N GLY A 39 -5.38 -6.21 19.42
CA GLY A 39 -5.60 -4.85 18.92
C GLY A 39 -4.45 -3.87 19.18
N LEU A 40 -3.41 -4.27 19.93
CA LEU A 40 -2.28 -3.40 20.23
C LEU A 40 -1.14 -3.57 19.23
N GLY A 41 -0.49 -2.46 18.87
CA GLY A 41 0.75 -2.47 18.10
C GLY A 41 0.62 -2.87 16.63
N ALA A 42 -0.61 -3.12 16.13
CA ALA A 42 -0.86 -3.51 14.74
C ALA A 42 -0.24 -2.52 13.75
N SER A 43 -0.54 -1.23 13.89
CA SER A 43 -0.01 -0.19 13.02
C SER A 43 1.51 -0.07 13.07
N ALA A 44 2.10 -0.15 14.28
CA ALA A 44 3.54 -0.08 14.47
C ALA A 44 4.27 -1.26 13.80
N VAL A 45 3.72 -2.47 13.90
CA VAL A 45 4.27 -3.66 13.25
C VAL A 45 4.14 -3.56 11.73
N VAL A 46 2.96 -3.20 11.20
CA VAL A 46 2.77 -3.08 9.74
C VAL A 46 3.64 -1.96 9.15
N GLN A 47 3.81 -0.85 9.87
CA GLN A 47 4.74 0.22 9.49
C GLN A 47 6.19 -0.28 9.47
N ALA A 48 6.61 -1.05 10.49
CA ALA A 48 7.95 -1.64 10.54
C ALA A 48 8.17 -2.65 9.40
N VAL A 49 7.16 -3.46 9.05
CA VAL A 49 7.18 -4.33 7.86
C VAL A 49 7.41 -3.51 6.59
N ALA A 50 6.64 -2.43 6.38
CA ALA A 50 6.81 -1.56 5.23
C ALA A 50 8.23 -0.96 5.14
N GLN A 51 8.77 -0.50 6.26
CA GLN A 51 10.15 0.03 6.34
C GLN A 51 11.20 -1.04 6.02
N GLN A 52 11.05 -2.27 6.53
CA GLN A 52 11.96 -3.37 6.20
C GLN A 52 11.89 -3.72 4.72
N LEU A 53 10.68 -3.74 4.15
CA LEU A 53 10.47 -4.00 2.73
C LEU A 53 10.92 -2.84 1.84
N ALA A 54 11.01 -1.60 2.31
CA ALA A 54 11.59 -0.53 1.51
C ALA A 54 13.10 -0.74 1.25
N SER A 55 13.79 -1.50 2.13
CA SER A 55 15.20 -1.85 1.96
C SER A 55 15.38 -3.09 1.06
N ASN A 56 15.92 -2.88 -0.13
CA ASN A 56 16.20 -3.98 -1.08
C ASN A 56 17.16 -5.03 -0.47
N GLU A 57 18.12 -4.64 0.35
CA GLU A 57 19.04 -5.58 1.01
C GLU A 57 18.28 -6.58 1.90
N LYS A 58 17.28 -6.10 2.65
CA LYS A 58 16.46 -6.95 3.52
C LYS A 58 15.52 -7.84 2.70
N LYS A 59 14.90 -7.36 1.62
CA LYS A 59 14.02 -8.20 0.77
C LYS A 59 14.71 -9.48 0.30
N TRP A 60 15.94 -9.36 -0.18
CA TRP A 60 16.73 -10.50 -0.67
C TRP A 60 17.11 -11.48 0.44
N GLN A 61 17.43 -10.96 1.64
CA GLN A 61 17.69 -11.80 2.82
C GLN A 61 16.48 -12.68 3.18
N TRP A 62 15.27 -12.16 3.01
CA TRP A 62 14.03 -12.89 3.25
C TRP A 62 13.55 -13.69 2.02
N GLY A 63 14.29 -13.73 0.91
CA GLY A 63 13.88 -14.46 -0.30
C GLY A 63 12.56 -13.95 -0.90
N LEU A 64 12.17 -12.71 -0.60
CA LEU A 64 10.93 -12.11 -1.08
C LEU A 64 11.11 -11.61 -2.52
N GLN A 65 10.25 -12.08 -3.41
CA GLN A 65 10.31 -11.77 -4.85
C GLN A 65 9.24 -10.75 -5.26
N PHE A 66 9.10 -9.66 -4.51
CA PHE A 66 8.20 -8.56 -4.88
C PHE A 66 8.92 -7.53 -5.74
N GLU A 67 8.51 -7.37 -7.00
CA GLU A 67 9.07 -6.34 -7.89
C GLU A 67 8.67 -4.93 -7.45
N GLN A 68 7.42 -4.76 -6.98
CA GLN A 68 6.94 -3.51 -6.40
C GLN A 68 6.40 -3.74 -4.99
N VAL A 69 6.73 -2.82 -4.08
CA VAL A 69 6.10 -2.71 -2.76
C VAL A 69 5.53 -1.31 -2.69
N ILE A 70 4.20 -1.22 -2.58
CA ILE A 70 3.45 0.02 -2.46
C ILE A 70 3.05 0.13 -0.99
N HIS A 71 3.34 1.25 -0.35
CA HIS A 71 3.02 1.48 1.06
C HIS A 71 2.13 2.71 1.18
N ILE A 72 0.94 2.56 1.72
CA ILE A 72 -0.01 3.66 1.93
C ILE A 72 -0.24 3.85 3.44
N ASP A 73 -0.12 5.09 3.88
CA ASP A 73 -0.55 5.54 5.20
C ASP A 73 -2.02 5.96 5.16
N CYS A 74 -2.90 5.05 5.55
CA CYS A 74 -4.34 5.28 5.53
C CYS A 74 -4.79 6.36 6.52
N SER A 75 -3.96 6.76 7.50
CA SER A 75 -4.29 7.89 8.39
C SER A 75 -4.27 9.24 7.66
N LYS A 76 -3.59 9.31 6.51
CA LYS A 76 -3.51 10.48 5.63
C LYS A 76 -4.48 10.39 4.46
N TRP A 77 -5.45 9.49 4.52
CA TRP A 77 -6.42 9.31 3.44
C TRP A 77 -7.28 10.57 3.28
N GLU A 78 -7.04 11.32 2.22
CA GLU A 78 -7.85 12.50 1.88
C GLU A 78 -8.99 12.14 0.93
N SER A 79 -8.71 11.40 -0.14
CA SER A 79 -9.69 10.96 -1.13
C SER A 79 -9.18 9.75 -1.92
N THR A 80 -10.08 9.08 -2.64
CA THR A 80 -9.69 8.02 -3.60
C THR A 80 -8.70 8.55 -4.64
N ARG A 81 -8.82 9.83 -5.04
CA ARG A 81 -7.89 10.46 -5.98
C ARG A 81 -6.50 10.66 -5.38
N ALA A 82 -6.41 11.08 -4.13
CA ALA A 82 -5.13 11.24 -3.45
C ALA A 82 -4.36 9.90 -3.38
N VAL A 83 -5.08 8.82 -3.08
CA VAL A 83 -4.49 7.46 -3.03
C VAL A 83 -4.02 7.00 -4.40
N GLN A 84 -4.80 7.23 -5.46
CA GLN A 84 -4.33 6.93 -6.82
C GLN A 84 -3.06 7.71 -7.16
N ARG A 85 -2.97 8.98 -6.75
CA ARG A 85 -1.78 9.82 -6.99
C ARG A 85 -0.57 9.28 -6.27
N GLU A 86 -0.71 8.93 -4.99
CA GLU A 86 0.37 8.33 -4.20
C GLU A 86 0.85 7.01 -4.81
N ILE A 87 -0.07 6.13 -5.22
CA ILE A 87 0.28 4.87 -5.90
C ILE A 87 1.01 5.16 -7.22
N ALA A 88 0.53 6.10 -8.03
CA ALA A 88 1.15 6.47 -9.30
C ALA A 88 2.58 7.01 -9.12
N GLU A 89 2.81 7.81 -8.07
CA GLU A 89 4.13 8.34 -7.71
C GLU A 89 5.09 7.23 -7.25
N GLN A 90 4.63 6.32 -6.39
CA GLN A 90 5.43 5.19 -5.92
C GLN A 90 5.80 4.22 -7.06
N LEU A 91 4.88 4.00 -8.00
CA LEU A 91 5.10 3.22 -9.21
C LEU A 91 5.90 3.97 -10.28
N LYS A 92 6.18 5.26 -10.07
CA LYS A 92 6.89 6.14 -11.01
C LYS A 92 6.23 6.13 -12.40
N LEU A 93 4.91 6.21 -12.42
CA LEU A 93 4.16 6.21 -13.68
C LEU A 93 4.56 7.41 -14.57
N PRO A 94 4.43 7.29 -15.89
CA PRO A 94 4.83 8.34 -16.82
C PRO A 94 4.16 9.69 -16.51
N ASN A 95 4.84 10.78 -16.85
CA ASN A 95 4.31 12.14 -16.63
C ASN A 95 2.93 12.37 -17.28
N GLN A 96 2.62 11.62 -18.34
CA GLN A 96 1.29 11.62 -18.98
C GLN A 96 0.18 11.23 -17.98
N VAL A 97 0.43 10.29 -17.08
CA VAL A 97 -0.51 9.90 -16.01
C VAL A 97 -0.63 11.02 -14.97
N MET A 98 0.49 11.65 -14.61
CA MET A 98 0.49 12.81 -13.69
C MET A 98 -0.32 13.99 -14.23
N GLN A 99 -0.28 14.21 -15.54
CA GLN A 99 -1.09 15.24 -16.22
C GLN A 99 -2.60 14.94 -16.19
N MET A 100 -3.02 13.66 -16.13
CA MET A 100 -4.44 13.31 -16.00
C MET A 100 -5.03 13.85 -14.70
N PHE A 101 -4.26 13.79 -13.60
CA PHE A 101 -4.68 14.38 -12.32
C PHE A 101 -4.85 15.89 -12.42
N GLY A 102 -3.86 16.60 -12.96
CA GLY A 102 -3.92 18.05 -13.10
C GLY A 102 -5.13 18.50 -13.93
N LYS A 103 -5.36 17.83 -15.07
CA LYS A 103 -6.52 18.10 -15.92
C LYS A 103 -7.85 17.90 -15.18
N GLN A 104 -8.00 16.79 -14.45
CA GLN A 104 -9.24 16.52 -13.71
C GLN A 104 -9.43 17.50 -12.54
N ASP A 105 -8.34 17.89 -11.86
CA ASP A 105 -8.42 18.87 -10.78
C ASP A 105 -8.85 20.25 -11.30
N GLU A 106 -8.35 20.69 -12.46
CA GLU A 106 -8.80 21.92 -13.13
C GLU A 106 -10.28 21.87 -13.53
N GLU A 107 -10.75 20.73 -14.06
CA GLU A 107 -12.15 20.53 -14.43
C GLU A 107 -13.08 20.56 -13.20
N ASP A 108 -12.67 19.89 -12.11
CA ASP A 108 -13.40 19.90 -10.86
C ASP A 108 -13.45 21.31 -10.23
N ASP A 109 -12.35 22.07 -10.29
CA ASP A 109 -12.29 23.46 -9.86
C ASP A 109 -13.25 24.35 -10.68
N PHE A 110 -13.27 24.17 -12.01
CA PHE A 110 -14.20 24.89 -12.90
C PHE A 110 -15.67 24.56 -12.58
N ASN A 111 -15.96 23.32 -12.22
CA ASN A 111 -17.30 22.86 -11.83
C ASN A 111 -17.65 23.19 -10.37
N GLY A 112 -16.76 23.85 -9.62
CA GLY A 112 -17.00 24.27 -8.24
C GLY A 112 -16.93 23.14 -7.20
N ILE A 113 -16.24 22.04 -7.50
CA ILE A 113 -16.01 20.93 -6.56
C ILE A 113 -14.83 21.30 -5.65
N THR A 114 -15.14 22.01 -4.57
CA THR A 114 -14.15 22.55 -3.63
C THR A 114 -13.76 21.58 -2.53
N ASP A 115 -14.60 20.59 -2.21
CA ASP A 115 -14.28 19.57 -1.23
C ASP A 115 -13.35 18.51 -1.85
N GLN A 116 -12.06 18.57 -1.49
CA GLN A 116 -11.06 17.62 -1.96
C GLN A 116 -11.36 16.18 -1.52
N GLN A 117 -12.06 15.98 -0.40
CA GLN A 117 -12.41 14.63 0.08
C GLN A 117 -13.48 13.96 -0.79
N SER A 118 -14.32 14.76 -1.44
CA SER A 118 -15.36 14.30 -2.37
C SER A 118 -14.83 13.91 -3.75
N ARG A 119 -13.57 14.25 -4.08
CA ARG A 119 -12.99 14.03 -5.41
C ARG A 119 -12.83 12.54 -5.70
N ALA A 120 -13.58 12.07 -6.69
CA ALA A 120 -13.55 10.69 -7.14
C ALA A 120 -12.20 10.35 -7.80
N GLY A 121 -11.85 9.07 -7.77
CA GLY A 121 -10.74 8.53 -8.54
C GLY A 121 -10.98 8.67 -10.05
N ILE A 122 -9.89 8.72 -10.81
CA ILE A 122 -9.88 8.83 -12.27
C ILE A 122 -9.77 7.41 -12.85
N ALA A 123 -10.71 7.04 -13.73
CA ALA A 123 -10.79 5.68 -14.26
C ALA A 123 -9.58 5.33 -15.13
N GLU A 124 -9.13 6.27 -15.96
CA GLU A 124 -7.95 6.13 -16.82
C GLU A 124 -6.69 5.90 -16.00
N VAL A 125 -6.54 6.59 -14.88
CA VAL A 125 -5.42 6.39 -13.95
C VAL A 125 -5.47 4.99 -13.33
N ALA A 126 -6.66 4.50 -12.94
CA ALA A 126 -6.79 3.14 -12.40
C ALA A 126 -6.33 2.08 -13.42
N ILE A 127 -6.63 2.28 -14.71
CA ILE A 127 -6.19 1.41 -15.81
C ILE A 127 -4.66 1.45 -15.94
N GLU A 128 -4.04 2.62 -15.88
CA GLU A 128 -2.58 2.75 -15.96
C GLU A 128 -1.86 2.11 -14.75
N ILE A 129 -2.40 2.29 -13.54
CA ILE A 129 -1.92 1.58 -12.34
C ILE A 129 -2.02 0.06 -12.56
N GLN A 130 -3.18 -0.44 -12.98
CA GLN A 130 -3.38 -1.87 -13.23
C GLN A 130 -2.39 -2.41 -14.27
N ARG A 131 -2.19 -1.69 -15.38
CA ARG A 131 -1.22 -2.07 -16.43
C ARG A 131 0.21 -2.15 -15.89
N SER A 132 0.61 -1.21 -15.04
CA SER A 132 1.97 -1.15 -14.51
C SER A 132 2.32 -2.30 -13.57
N ILE A 133 1.35 -2.82 -12.82
CA ILE A 133 1.53 -3.94 -11.89
C ILE A 133 1.15 -5.29 -12.52
N GLN A 134 0.56 -5.28 -13.71
CA GLN A 134 0.13 -6.49 -14.38
C GLN A 134 1.32 -7.39 -14.72
N GLY A 135 1.21 -8.68 -14.36
CA GLY A 135 2.26 -9.66 -14.60
C GLY A 135 3.46 -9.54 -13.67
N SER A 136 3.45 -8.58 -12.74
CA SER A 136 4.42 -8.43 -11.67
C SER A 136 3.84 -8.96 -10.35
N ARG A 137 4.68 -9.56 -9.51
CA ARG A 137 4.39 -9.85 -8.11
C ARG A 137 4.60 -8.56 -7.31
N PHE A 138 3.51 -7.92 -6.92
CA PHE A 138 3.53 -6.72 -6.09
C PHE A 138 2.98 -7.01 -4.68
N LEU A 139 3.30 -6.12 -3.73
CA LEU A 139 2.73 -6.11 -2.40
C LEU A 139 2.20 -4.71 -2.09
N LEU A 140 0.95 -4.62 -1.68
CA LEU A 140 0.34 -3.40 -1.15
C LEU A 140 0.28 -3.50 0.38
N VAL A 141 0.97 -2.60 1.07
CA VAL A 141 0.95 -2.49 2.52
C VAL A 141 0.08 -1.30 2.89
N LEU A 142 -1.03 -1.58 3.56
CA LEU A 142 -1.94 -0.58 4.10
C LEU A 142 -1.77 -0.57 5.61
N HIS A 143 -1.45 0.59 6.19
CA HIS A 143 -1.41 0.76 7.63
C HIS A 143 -2.16 2.03 8.02
N ASN A 144 -2.80 2.02 9.18
CA ASN A 144 -3.38 3.22 9.75
C ASN A 144 -2.41 3.84 10.76
N GLY A 145 -1.64 4.85 10.35
CA GLY A 145 -0.65 5.53 11.20
C GLY A 145 -1.24 6.44 12.29
N SER A 146 -2.56 6.49 12.48
CA SER A 146 -3.17 7.28 13.55
C SER A 146 -2.74 6.74 14.92
N ASN A 147 -2.52 7.64 15.88
CA ASN A 147 -2.13 7.30 17.27
C ASN A 147 -3.28 6.70 18.10
N GLU A 148 -4.28 6.09 17.48
CA GLU A 148 -5.42 5.47 18.19
C GLU A 148 -5.11 4.03 18.61
#